data_AF-A0A7K7A288-F1
#
_entry.id   AF-A0A7K7A288-F1
#
_cell.length_a   1.000
_cell.length_b   1.000
_cell.length_c   1.000
_cell.angle_alpha   90.00
_cell.angle_beta   90.00
_cell.angle_gamma   90.00
#
_symmetry.space_group_name_H-M   'P 1'
#
loop_
_entity.id
_entity.type
_entity.pdbx_description
1 polymer ?
#
loop_
_entity_poly.entity_id
_entity_poly.type
_entity_poly.pdbx_seq_one_letter_code
_entity_poly.pdbx_strand_id
1 'polypeptide(L)'
;QNCLNKQQLLAAIRQMQQLLKGQETRFAEGIRMMKSRLTMLQNTVTKTTALDAPAVSCPDLQAPVDGQKFGTKYLVDHEIHFTCNPGFELQGSSMRMCQANGSWTGEEPQCKGISKCSSHPCQNGGTCVEGLNRYECLCRQEWSGTNCQYQTQTAPPAQSVTSDSAFSRRPRCAKTERSQHCSCEPGFHMSGTVDDGLCRDIDECEVYRLDGGPRLCVHQCVNVPGSYRCACPRGYNLLGDGKSCEDIDECALSQNNCTRGTTCVNTGGGFQCVSSECPQSSGNISYVKTSPFQCERNPCPMDSRACHHAPKTISFHYLPLPSNLITPTPLFRMATASAPGRPGPDSLRFGIVGGNNRGHFVMQRSDRQTGELILVQSLKGPQTIEVDVDMSEYLDRAFQAKHLSKITVFVSAYEF
;
A
#
# COMPACT_ATOMS: atom_id res chain seq x y z
N GLN A 1 51.40 -67.85 -21.07
CA GLN A 1 50.08 -68.45 -20.74
C GLN A 1 49.11 -67.29 -20.54
N ASN A 2 48.10 -66.95 -21.33
CA ASN A 2 47.54 -67.37 -22.62
C ASN A 2 47.06 -66.06 -23.28
N CYS A 3 47.65 -65.63 -24.40
CA CYS A 3 47.09 -64.53 -25.18
C CYS A 3 45.85 -65.05 -25.92
N LEU A 4 44.66 -64.53 -25.59
CA LEU A 4 43.42 -64.82 -26.31
C LEU A 4 43.61 -64.52 -27.80
N ASN A 5 43.31 -65.52 -28.64
CA ASN A 5 43.42 -65.38 -30.09
C ASN A 5 42.46 -64.27 -30.57
N LYS A 6 42.88 -63.41 -31.50
CA LYS A 6 42.12 -62.23 -31.99
C LYS A 6 40.68 -62.58 -32.38
N GLN A 7 40.46 -63.79 -32.90
CA GLN A 7 39.12 -64.30 -33.24
C GLN A 7 38.24 -64.59 -32.01
N GLN A 8 38.81 -65.08 -30.91
CA GLN A 8 38.09 -65.34 -29.66
C GLN A 8 37.67 -64.03 -28.99
N LEU A 9 38.52 -63.01 -29.03
CA LEU A 9 38.19 -61.68 -28.51
C LEU A 9 37.05 -61.01 -29.30
N LEU A 10 37.09 -61.10 -30.64
CA LEU A 10 36.02 -60.59 -31.49
C LEU A 10 34.69 -61.34 -31.30
N ALA A 11 34.73 -62.64 -31.04
CA ALA A 11 33.55 -63.43 -30.70
C ALA A 11 32.94 -63.01 -29.35
N ALA A 12 33.78 -62.79 -28.34
CA ALA A 12 33.34 -62.30 -27.03
C ALA A 12 32.72 -60.89 -27.09
N ILE A 13 33.30 -59.98 -27.88
CA ILE A 13 32.75 -58.63 -28.09
C ILE A 13 31.36 -58.70 -28.75
N ARG A 14 31.19 -59.55 -29.78
CA ARG A 14 29.88 -59.73 -30.44
C ARG A 14 28.83 -60.31 -29.49
N GLN A 15 29.21 -61.26 -28.62
CA GLN A 15 28.30 -61.78 -27.60
C GLN A 15 27.90 -60.72 -26.57
N MET A 16 28.84 -59.87 -26.12
CA MET A 16 28.53 -58.74 -25.24
C MET A 16 27.61 -57.71 -25.90
N GLN A 17 27.83 -57.38 -27.17
CA GLN A 17 26.94 -56.47 -27.91
C GLN A 17 25.52 -57.03 -28.05
N GLN A 18 25.37 -58.34 -28.30
CA GLN A 18 24.05 -58.98 -28.32
C GLN A 18 23.38 -58.98 -26.94
N LEU A 19 24.14 -59.19 -25.86
CA LEU A 19 23.63 -59.11 -24.50
C LEU A 19 23.14 -57.70 -24.16
N LEU A 20 23.94 -56.67 -24.48
CA LEU A 20 23.60 -55.27 -24.23
C LEU A 20 22.37 -54.84 -25.03
N LYS A 21 22.29 -55.23 -26.31
CA LYS A 21 21.11 -54.96 -27.14
C LYS A 21 19.86 -55.67 -26.61
N GLY A 22 20.03 -56.89 -26.05
CA GLY A 22 18.95 -57.61 -25.37
C GLY A 22 18.52 -56.98 -24.05
N GLN A 23 19.42 -56.30 -23.33
CA GLN A 23 19.06 -55.53 -22.13
C GLN A 23 18.35 -54.22 -22.48
N GLU A 24 18.81 -53.53 -23.52
CA GLU A 24 18.19 -52.30 -24.01
C GLU A 24 16.74 -52.51 -24.45
N THR A 25 16.47 -53.60 -25.19
CA THR A 25 15.10 -53.95 -25.60
C THR A 25 14.20 -54.27 -24.40
N ARG A 26 14.70 -55.04 -23.41
CA ARG A 26 13.94 -55.32 -22.18
C ARG A 26 13.66 -54.07 -21.37
N PHE A 27 14.61 -53.14 -21.32
CA PHE A 27 14.43 -51.86 -20.64
C PHE A 27 13.39 -50.98 -21.35
N ALA A 28 13.45 -50.90 -22.68
CA ALA A 28 12.46 -50.18 -23.48
C ALA A 28 11.04 -50.78 -23.34
N GLU A 29 10.94 -52.12 -23.31
CA GLU A 29 9.68 -52.83 -23.06
C GLU A 29 9.14 -52.54 -21.65
N GLY A 30 10.03 -52.51 -20.64
CA GLY A 30 9.70 -52.15 -19.27
C GLY A 30 9.15 -50.72 -19.14
N ILE A 31 9.77 -49.75 -19.82
CA ILE A 31 9.26 -48.37 -19.89
C ILE A 31 7.91 -48.32 -20.60
N ARG A 32 7.72 -49.06 -21.70
CA ARG A 32 6.44 -49.14 -22.41
C ARG A 32 5.32 -49.70 -21.52
N MET A 33 5.60 -50.75 -20.75
CA MET A 33 4.65 -51.31 -19.78
C MET A 33 4.35 -50.35 -18.64
N MET A 34 5.36 -49.65 -18.10
CA MET A 34 5.15 -48.61 -17.08
C MET A 34 4.28 -47.47 -17.60
N LYS A 35 4.54 -46.99 -18.82
CA LYS A 35 3.76 -45.94 -19.47
C LYS A 35 2.30 -46.37 -19.66
N SER A 36 2.06 -47.62 -20.08
CA SER A 36 0.72 -48.20 -20.21
C SER A 36 -0.02 -48.32 -18.88
N ARG A 37 0.67 -48.77 -17.82
CA ARG A 37 0.11 -48.80 -16.46
C ARG A 37 -0.19 -47.40 -15.94
N LEU A 38 0.65 -46.42 -16.24
CA LEU A 38 0.44 -45.02 -15.89
C LEU A 38 -0.79 -44.45 -16.59
N THR A 39 -1.01 -44.73 -17.87
CA THR A 39 -2.24 -44.32 -18.58
C THR A 39 -3.48 -45.02 -18.04
N MET A 40 -3.40 -46.31 -17.68
CA MET A 40 -4.51 -46.98 -17.00
C MET A 40 -4.81 -46.37 -15.62
N LEU A 41 -3.78 -46.06 -14.83
CA LEU A 41 -3.93 -45.36 -13.55
C LEU A 41 -4.53 -43.96 -13.75
N GLN A 42 -4.05 -43.19 -14.72
CA GLN A 42 -4.64 -41.89 -15.08
C GLN A 42 -6.10 -42.01 -15.49
N ASN A 43 -6.46 -43.02 -16.30
CA ASN A 43 -7.83 -43.28 -16.72
C ASN A 43 -8.74 -43.76 -15.57
N THR A 44 -8.16 -44.43 -14.58
CA THR A 44 -8.87 -44.87 -13.38
C THR A 44 -9.10 -43.68 -12.45
N VAL A 45 -8.07 -42.84 -12.26
CA VAL A 45 -8.15 -41.58 -11.50
C VAL A 45 -9.17 -40.63 -12.14
N THR A 46 -9.14 -40.45 -13.47
CA THR A 46 -10.14 -39.61 -14.16
C THR A 46 -11.55 -40.16 -14.12
N LYS A 47 -11.72 -41.49 -14.06
CA LYS A 47 -13.04 -42.13 -13.81
C LYS A 47 -13.52 -41.95 -12.37
N THR A 48 -12.64 -41.97 -11.37
CA THR A 48 -13.01 -41.69 -9.98
C THR A 48 -13.26 -40.21 -9.69
N THR A 49 -12.64 -39.28 -10.44
CA THR A 49 -12.92 -37.84 -10.33
C THR A 49 -14.18 -37.39 -11.10
N ALA A 50 -14.87 -38.30 -11.79
CA ALA A 50 -16.12 -38.00 -12.52
C ALA A 50 -17.37 -37.94 -11.62
N LEU A 51 -17.17 -37.87 -10.29
CA LEU A 51 -18.21 -37.58 -9.29
C LEU A 51 -17.95 -36.23 -8.57
N ASP A 52 -17.11 -35.35 -9.13
CA ASP A 52 -17.06 -33.97 -8.67
C ASP A 52 -18.27 -33.21 -9.23
N ALA A 53 -19.19 -32.84 -8.35
CA ALA A 53 -20.18 -31.81 -8.62
C ALA A 53 -19.47 -30.57 -9.23
N PRO A 54 -20.09 -29.86 -10.19
CA PRO A 54 -19.45 -28.66 -10.73
C PRO A 54 -19.11 -27.71 -9.59
N ALA A 55 -17.84 -27.30 -9.51
CA ALA A 55 -17.38 -26.38 -8.49
C ALA A 55 -18.30 -25.15 -8.47
N VAL A 56 -18.94 -24.90 -7.34
CA VAL A 56 -19.90 -23.80 -7.20
C VAL A 56 -19.15 -22.50 -7.50
N SER A 57 -19.61 -21.78 -8.51
CA SER A 57 -19.07 -20.50 -8.96
C SER A 57 -20.14 -19.44 -8.83
N CYS A 58 -19.77 -18.30 -8.28
CA CYS A 58 -20.63 -17.12 -8.22
C CYS A 58 -20.65 -16.40 -9.58
N PRO A 59 -21.70 -15.59 -9.87
CA PRO A 59 -21.79 -14.78 -11.07
C PRO A 59 -20.64 -13.78 -11.21
N ASP A 60 -20.29 -13.42 -12.45
CA ASP A 60 -19.31 -12.36 -12.71
C ASP A 60 -19.84 -11.00 -12.22
N LEU A 61 -19.00 -10.27 -11.49
CA LEU A 61 -19.28 -8.92 -11.01
C LEU A 61 -18.57 -7.91 -11.91
N GLN A 62 -19.25 -6.84 -12.31
CA GLN A 62 -18.63 -5.74 -13.05
C GLN A 62 -18.04 -4.70 -12.10
N ALA A 63 -17.09 -3.90 -12.60
CA ALA A 63 -16.61 -2.75 -11.86
C ALA A 63 -17.72 -1.69 -11.78
N PRO A 64 -17.89 -1.01 -10.63
CA PRO A 64 -18.82 0.11 -10.53
C PRO A 64 -18.39 1.22 -11.49
N VAL A 65 -19.37 1.96 -12.03
CA VAL A 65 -19.12 3.19 -12.80
C VAL A 65 -18.30 4.14 -11.93
N ASP A 66 -17.28 4.77 -12.50
CA ASP A 66 -16.31 5.60 -11.76
C ASP A 66 -15.57 4.88 -10.63
N GLY A 67 -15.38 3.57 -10.76
CA GLY A 67 -14.57 2.77 -9.86
C GLY A 67 -13.82 1.63 -10.54
N GLN A 68 -13.15 0.83 -9.72
CA GLN A 68 -12.27 -0.27 -10.12
C GLN A 68 -12.64 -1.53 -9.36
N LYS A 69 -12.44 -2.68 -10.02
CA LYS A 69 -12.65 -4.02 -9.46
C LYS A 69 -11.31 -4.76 -9.40
N PHE A 70 -11.01 -5.36 -8.26
CA PHE A 70 -9.85 -6.21 -8.05
C PHE A 70 -10.30 -7.64 -7.76
N GLY A 71 -9.75 -8.58 -8.53
CA GLY A 71 -10.09 -10.00 -8.44
C GLY A 71 -10.69 -10.52 -9.74
N THR A 72 -10.27 -11.73 -10.13
CA THR A 72 -10.60 -12.36 -11.43
C THR A 72 -11.19 -13.75 -11.27
N LYS A 73 -11.39 -14.21 -10.04
CA LYS A 73 -11.87 -15.55 -9.73
C LYS A 73 -13.17 -15.46 -8.95
N TYR A 74 -14.10 -16.35 -9.27
CA TYR A 74 -15.48 -16.32 -8.79
C TYR A 74 -15.86 -17.63 -8.08
N LEU A 75 -14.87 -18.36 -7.56
CA LEU A 75 -15.08 -19.62 -6.83
C LEU A 75 -15.32 -19.32 -5.35
N VAL A 76 -15.91 -20.28 -4.63
CA VAL A 76 -16.12 -20.19 -3.17
C VAL A 76 -14.85 -19.71 -2.44
N ASP A 77 -15.04 -18.84 -1.45
CA ASP A 77 -14.03 -18.17 -0.63
C ASP A 77 -13.10 -17.20 -1.37
N HIS A 78 -13.30 -16.96 -2.67
CA HIS A 78 -12.61 -15.86 -3.35
C HIS A 78 -13.27 -14.53 -3.02
N GLU A 79 -12.42 -13.54 -2.73
CA GLU A 79 -12.78 -12.17 -2.43
C GLU A 79 -12.59 -11.28 -3.67
N ILE A 80 -13.53 -10.38 -3.92
CA ILE A 80 -13.49 -9.33 -4.93
C ILE A 80 -13.58 -8.00 -4.20
N HIS A 81 -12.63 -7.10 -4.49
CA HIS A 81 -12.55 -5.79 -3.86
C HIS A 81 -12.96 -4.71 -4.84
N PHE A 82 -13.57 -3.65 -4.31
CA PHE A 82 -14.03 -2.51 -5.09
C PHE A 82 -13.49 -1.22 -4.51
N THR A 83 -13.04 -0.33 -5.39
CA THR A 83 -12.60 1.02 -5.02
C THR A 83 -13.23 2.03 -5.96
N CYS A 84 -13.44 3.25 -5.49
CA CYS A 84 -13.88 4.35 -6.34
C CYS A 84 -12.69 5.17 -6.84
N ASN A 85 -12.85 5.80 -8.00
CA ASN A 85 -11.89 6.77 -8.50
C ASN A 85 -11.85 8.01 -7.58
N PRO A 86 -10.75 8.79 -7.58
CA PRO A 86 -10.66 9.99 -6.77
C PRO A 86 -11.85 10.94 -6.97
N GLY A 87 -12.46 11.39 -5.87
CA GLY A 87 -13.65 12.26 -5.89
C GLY A 87 -15.00 11.54 -5.78
N PHE A 88 -14.98 10.20 -5.70
CA PHE A 88 -16.16 9.36 -5.52
C PHE A 88 -16.04 8.57 -4.21
N GLU A 89 -17.16 8.38 -3.53
CA GLU A 89 -17.28 7.57 -2.31
C GLU A 89 -18.00 6.26 -2.62
N LEU A 90 -17.50 5.17 -2.04
CA LEU A 90 -18.07 3.85 -2.18
C LEU A 90 -19.29 3.69 -1.28
N GLN A 91 -20.44 3.42 -1.88
CA GLN A 91 -21.67 3.01 -1.22
C GLN A 91 -21.86 1.51 -1.43
N GLY A 92 -22.23 0.78 -0.37
CA GLY A 92 -22.30 -0.69 -0.38
C GLY A 92 -21.01 -1.33 0.11
N SER A 93 -20.75 -2.59 -0.28
CA SER A 93 -19.63 -3.36 0.27
C SER A 93 -18.32 -3.17 -0.53
N SER A 94 -17.24 -2.77 0.15
CA SER A 94 -15.88 -2.70 -0.40
C SER A 94 -15.27 -4.07 -0.71
N MET A 95 -15.87 -5.11 -0.15
CA MET A 95 -15.47 -6.51 -0.26
C MET A 95 -16.69 -7.36 -0.55
N ARG A 96 -16.60 -8.27 -1.51
CA ARG A 96 -17.58 -9.34 -1.67
C ARG A 96 -16.88 -10.68 -1.74
N MET A 97 -17.37 -11.67 -1.00
CA MET A 97 -16.84 -13.02 -0.94
C MET A 97 -17.84 -14.00 -1.54
N CYS A 98 -17.37 -14.92 -2.37
CA CYS A 98 -18.24 -15.93 -2.99
C CYS A 98 -18.56 -17.04 -1.97
N GLN A 99 -19.84 -17.29 -1.76
CA GLN A 99 -20.33 -18.28 -0.79
C GLN A 99 -20.61 -19.63 -1.45
N ALA A 100 -20.66 -20.69 -0.64
CA ALA A 100 -20.92 -22.07 -1.09
C ALA A 100 -22.32 -22.27 -1.72
N ASN A 101 -23.24 -21.33 -1.56
CA ASN A 101 -24.56 -21.31 -2.19
C ASN A 101 -24.55 -20.64 -3.59
N GLY A 102 -23.40 -20.14 -4.06
CA GLY A 102 -23.27 -19.44 -5.33
C GLY A 102 -23.65 -17.96 -5.30
N SER A 103 -23.88 -17.36 -4.12
CA SER A 103 -24.13 -15.92 -3.98
C SER A 103 -22.92 -15.16 -3.45
N TRP A 104 -22.88 -13.85 -3.74
CA TRP A 104 -21.90 -12.93 -3.18
C TRP A 104 -22.39 -12.36 -1.84
N THR A 105 -21.49 -12.29 -0.85
CA THR A 105 -21.77 -11.54 0.38
C THR A 105 -21.93 -10.04 0.12
N GLY A 106 -22.59 -9.35 1.05
CA GLY A 106 -22.65 -7.89 1.06
C GLY A 106 -23.52 -7.28 -0.03
N GLU A 107 -23.50 -5.96 -0.06
CA GLU A 107 -24.30 -5.13 -0.95
C GLU A 107 -23.52 -4.76 -2.22
N GLU A 108 -24.24 -4.52 -3.31
CA GLU A 108 -23.64 -4.13 -4.58
C GLU A 108 -22.93 -2.76 -4.46
N PRO A 109 -21.64 -2.67 -4.81
CA PRO A 109 -20.88 -1.43 -4.69
C PRO A 109 -21.29 -0.41 -5.74
N GLN A 110 -21.50 0.83 -5.33
CA GLN A 110 -21.79 1.96 -6.19
C GLN A 110 -20.88 3.12 -5.82
N CYS A 111 -20.22 3.72 -6.80
CA CYS A 111 -19.46 4.94 -6.58
C CYS A 111 -20.37 6.14 -6.81
N LYS A 112 -20.59 6.92 -5.76
CA LYS A 112 -21.33 8.18 -5.86
C LYS A 112 -20.34 9.33 -5.77
N GLY A 113 -20.50 10.32 -6.64
CA GLY A 113 -19.69 11.53 -6.57
C GLY A 113 -19.84 12.15 -5.18
N ILE A 114 -18.72 12.54 -4.57
CA ILE A 114 -18.74 13.24 -3.29
C ILE A 114 -19.19 14.67 -3.59
N SER A 115 -20.51 14.89 -3.57
CA SER A 115 -21.09 16.22 -3.65
C SER A 115 -20.84 16.93 -2.33
N LYS A 116 -19.75 17.71 -2.27
CA LYS A 116 -19.49 18.55 -1.10
C LYS A 116 -20.62 19.58 -0.88
N CYS A 117 -21.38 19.92 -1.93
CA CYS A 117 -22.56 20.78 -1.86
C CYS A 117 -23.82 20.13 -1.24
N SER A 118 -23.93 18.80 -1.20
CA SER A 118 -25.11 18.12 -0.62
C SER A 118 -25.25 18.34 0.88
N SER A 119 -24.15 18.67 1.57
CA SER A 119 -24.16 19.06 2.98
C SER A 119 -24.73 20.46 3.24
N HIS A 120 -25.21 21.16 2.19
CA HIS A 120 -25.61 22.57 2.23
C HIS A 120 -24.55 23.44 2.93
N PRO A 121 -23.28 23.37 2.49
CA PRO A 121 -22.18 24.00 3.21
C PRO A 121 -22.26 25.54 3.14
N CYS A 122 -22.85 26.10 2.09
CA CYS A 122 -23.05 27.53 1.94
C CYS A 122 -24.21 28.02 2.81
N GLN A 123 -23.88 28.83 3.80
CA GLN A 123 -24.80 29.47 4.74
C GLN A 123 -25.34 30.78 4.14
N ASN A 124 -26.37 31.36 4.79
CA ASN A 124 -26.88 32.71 4.49
C ASN A 124 -27.27 32.96 3.02
N GLY A 125 -27.78 31.92 2.35
CA GLY A 125 -28.28 32.01 0.98
C GLY A 125 -27.19 32.07 -0.10
N GLY A 126 -25.95 31.70 0.23
CA GLY A 126 -24.87 31.50 -0.75
C GLY A 126 -25.16 30.33 -1.70
N THR A 127 -24.74 30.45 -2.95
CA THR A 127 -24.95 29.41 -3.97
C THR A 127 -23.73 28.49 -4.01
N CYS A 128 -23.94 27.20 -3.76
CA CYS A 128 -22.87 26.20 -3.87
C CYS A 128 -22.66 25.77 -5.33
N VAL A 129 -21.43 25.85 -5.81
CA VAL A 129 -21.04 25.30 -7.12
C VAL A 129 -20.07 24.13 -6.94
N GLU A 130 -20.32 23.04 -7.64
CA GLU A 130 -19.49 21.85 -7.60
C GLU A 130 -18.24 22.00 -8.48
N GLY A 131 -17.08 21.59 -7.96
CA GLY A 131 -15.83 21.45 -8.70
C GLY A 131 -15.21 20.07 -8.49
N LEU A 132 -14.17 19.75 -9.28
CA LEU A 132 -13.43 18.50 -9.14
C LEU A 132 -12.77 18.42 -7.76
N ASN A 133 -13.36 17.62 -6.87
CA ASN A 133 -12.93 17.40 -5.48
C ASN A 133 -12.97 18.65 -4.57
N ARG A 134 -13.73 19.69 -4.91
CA ARG A 134 -13.95 20.91 -4.09
C ARG A 134 -15.32 21.52 -4.36
N TYR A 135 -15.83 22.33 -3.44
CA TYR A 135 -16.99 23.19 -3.71
C TYR A 135 -16.57 24.64 -3.49
N GLU A 136 -17.27 25.54 -4.16
CA GLU A 136 -17.09 26.97 -3.99
C GLU A 136 -18.45 27.60 -3.67
N CYS A 137 -18.51 28.45 -2.64
CA CYS A 137 -19.72 29.16 -2.27
C CYS A 137 -19.70 30.58 -2.85
N LEU A 138 -20.62 30.86 -3.76
CA LEU A 138 -20.86 32.20 -4.26
C LEU A 138 -21.72 32.95 -3.24
N CYS A 139 -21.09 33.81 -2.44
CA CYS A 139 -21.76 34.58 -1.40
C CYS A 139 -22.56 35.75 -1.98
N ARG A 140 -23.69 36.05 -1.35
CA ARG A 140 -24.49 37.25 -1.66
C ARG A 140 -23.78 38.49 -1.11
N GLN A 141 -24.11 39.68 -1.65
CA GLN A 141 -23.62 40.96 -1.13
C GLN A 141 -23.85 41.03 0.39
N GLU A 142 -22.85 41.51 1.14
CA GLU A 142 -22.81 41.54 2.61
C GLU A 142 -22.59 40.19 3.33
N TRP A 143 -22.09 39.16 2.62
CA TRP A 143 -21.56 37.92 3.24
C TRP A 143 -20.18 37.53 2.69
N SER A 144 -19.35 36.91 3.53
CA SER A 144 -17.97 36.50 3.23
C SER A 144 -17.59 35.21 3.97
N GLY A 145 -16.43 34.63 3.59
CA GLY A 145 -15.97 33.33 4.06
C GLY A 145 -16.29 32.18 3.12
N THR A 146 -15.59 31.07 3.27
CA THR A 146 -15.65 29.85 2.43
C THR A 146 -17.04 29.25 2.30
N ASN A 147 -17.88 29.46 3.33
CA ASN A 147 -19.24 28.97 3.44
C ASN A 147 -20.25 30.12 3.57
N CYS A 148 -19.87 31.37 3.25
CA CYS A 148 -20.70 32.56 3.47
C CYS A 148 -21.19 32.69 4.92
N GLN A 149 -20.39 32.22 5.87
CA GLN A 149 -20.72 32.16 7.30
C GLN A 149 -20.56 33.50 8.00
N TYR A 150 -19.75 34.41 7.45
CA TYR A 150 -19.51 35.72 8.05
C TYR A 150 -20.37 36.74 7.34
N GLN A 151 -21.26 37.39 8.09
CA GLN A 151 -21.83 38.64 7.62
C GLN A 151 -20.67 39.61 7.43
N THR A 152 -20.60 40.30 6.30
CA THR A 152 -19.59 41.33 6.05
C THR A 152 -19.91 42.50 6.98
N GLN A 153 -19.62 42.35 8.27
CA GLN A 153 -19.93 43.36 9.25
C GLN A 153 -18.99 44.53 9.03
N THR A 154 -19.57 45.65 8.63
CA THR A 154 -18.97 46.98 8.67
C THR A 154 -18.78 47.50 10.10
N ALA A 155 -18.89 46.66 11.14
CA ALA A 155 -18.61 47.00 12.54
C ALA A 155 -18.36 45.74 13.40
N PRO A 156 -17.40 45.71 14.33
CA PRO A 156 -17.10 44.51 15.12
C PRO A 156 -18.14 44.25 16.23
N PRO A 157 -18.46 42.98 16.57
CA PRO A 157 -19.31 42.63 17.69
C PRO A 157 -18.56 42.73 19.03
N ALA A 158 -19.25 43.27 20.03
CA ALA A 158 -18.78 43.41 21.39
C ALA A 158 -18.88 42.07 22.13
N GLN A 159 -17.77 41.31 22.19
CA GLN A 159 -17.39 40.41 23.29
C GLN A 159 -16.14 39.60 22.92
N SER A 160 -14.97 40.21 23.09
CA SER A 160 -13.74 39.46 23.39
C SER A 160 -12.84 40.35 24.25
N VAL A 161 -13.01 40.20 25.57
CA VAL A 161 -11.98 40.58 26.52
C VAL A 161 -10.88 39.53 26.41
N THR A 162 -9.83 39.85 25.66
CA THR A 162 -8.49 39.31 25.88
C THR A 162 -7.51 40.46 25.73
N SER A 163 -7.33 41.22 26.81
CA SER A 163 -6.30 42.26 26.90
C SER A 163 -4.92 41.61 27.10
N ASP A 164 -4.51 40.72 26.21
CA ASP A 164 -3.11 40.37 26.10
C ASP A 164 -2.44 41.46 25.27
N SER A 165 -1.64 42.29 25.93
CA SER A 165 -0.91 43.40 25.30
C SER A 165 -0.03 42.98 24.12
N ALA A 166 0.31 41.69 24.02
CA ALA A 166 1.06 41.15 22.90
C ALA A 166 0.24 41.10 21.60
N PHE A 167 -1.03 40.71 21.68
CA PHE A 167 -1.93 40.52 20.52
C PHE A 167 -2.89 41.69 20.29
N SER A 168 -2.95 42.63 21.24
CA SER A 168 -3.78 43.83 21.13
C SER A 168 -3.01 45.05 21.62
N ARG A 169 -2.81 46.05 20.75
CA ARG A 169 -2.01 47.25 21.03
C ARG A 169 -2.67 48.52 20.48
N ARG A 170 -2.25 49.69 20.98
CA ARG A 170 -2.75 50.98 20.47
C ARG A 170 -2.12 51.34 19.12
N PRO A 171 -2.88 51.96 18.19
CA PRO A 171 -2.37 52.43 16.90
C PRO A 171 -1.41 53.60 17.08
N ARG A 172 -0.47 53.73 16.13
CA ARG A 172 0.43 54.88 16.07
C ARG A 172 -0.29 56.01 15.33
N CYS A 173 -0.51 57.13 16.03
CA CYS A 173 -1.23 58.27 15.48
C CYS A 173 -0.31 59.47 15.29
N ALA A 174 -0.31 60.06 14.09
CA ALA A 174 0.36 61.32 13.78
C ALA A 174 -0.68 62.44 13.66
N LYS A 175 -0.42 63.58 14.30
CA LYS A 175 -1.23 64.79 14.16
C LYS A 175 -0.73 65.61 12.97
N THR A 176 -1.59 65.80 11.98
CA THR A 176 -1.36 66.75 10.88
C THR A 176 -2.21 68.01 11.11
N GLU A 177 -1.88 69.13 10.46
CA GLU A 177 -2.52 70.45 10.71
C GLU A 177 -4.05 70.48 10.53
N ARG A 178 -4.68 69.42 9.97
CA ARG A 178 -6.13 69.32 9.78
C ARG A 178 -6.76 67.95 10.09
N SER A 179 -6.00 66.91 10.45
CA SER A 179 -6.55 65.59 10.83
C SER A 179 -5.57 64.71 11.62
N GLN A 180 -6.11 63.77 12.43
CA GLN A 180 -5.35 62.73 13.12
C GLN A 180 -5.37 61.45 12.29
N HIS A 181 -4.20 61.01 11.79
CA HIS A 181 -4.08 59.76 11.05
C HIS A 181 -3.44 58.70 11.94
N CYS A 182 -4.17 57.61 12.17
CA CYS A 182 -3.72 56.47 12.95
C CYS A 182 -3.47 55.27 12.02
N SER A 183 -2.41 54.50 12.29
CA SER A 183 -2.12 53.26 11.57
C SER A 183 -1.63 52.17 12.53
N CYS A 184 -1.85 50.92 12.12
CA CYS A 184 -1.35 49.74 12.83
C CYS A 184 -0.02 49.28 12.23
N GLU A 185 0.76 48.56 13.03
CA GLU A 185 1.96 47.89 12.53
C GLU A 185 1.58 46.74 11.57
N PRO A 186 2.47 46.35 10.65
CA PRO A 186 2.23 45.19 9.79
C PRO A 186 1.85 43.95 10.59
N GLY A 187 0.90 43.15 10.08
CA GLY A 187 0.36 41.98 10.79
C GLY A 187 -0.76 42.32 11.79
N PHE A 188 -1.14 43.60 11.94
CA PHE A 188 -2.26 44.02 12.77
C PHE A 188 -3.32 44.73 11.93
N HIS A 189 -4.58 44.48 12.24
CA HIS A 189 -5.71 45.22 11.67
C HIS A 189 -6.31 46.16 12.72
N MET A 190 -6.84 47.28 12.26
CA MET A 190 -7.48 48.26 13.13
C MET A 190 -8.92 47.84 13.42
N SER A 191 -9.26 47.78 14.70
CA SER A 191 -10.59 47.51 15.20
C SER A 191 -11.04 48.69 16.08
N GLY A 192 -12.12 49.38 15.71
CA GLY A 192 -12.65 50.54 16.45
C GLY A 192 -12.64 51.85 15.65
N THR A 193 -12.97 52.96 16.33
CA THR A 193 -12.99 54.34 15.76
C THR A 193 -11.64 55.04 15.92
N VAL A 194 -11.44 56.23 15.33
CA VAL A 194 -10.15 56.97 15.38
C VAL A 194 -9.69 57.29 16.82
N ASP A 195 -10.64 57.45 17.75
CA ASP A 195 -10.36 57.81 19.15
C ASP A 195 -10.16 56.58 20.07
N ASP A 196 -10.79 55.45 19.76
CA ASP A 196 -10.71 54.17 20.52
C ASP A 196 -10.07 53.03 19.72
N GLY A 197 -9.33 53.35 18.67
CA GLY A 197 -8.75 52.38 17.75
C GLY A 197 -7.84 51.39 18.49
N LEU A 198 -8.06 50.11 18.26
CA LEU A 198 -7.24 49.03 18.80
C LEU A 198 -6.68 48.22 17.64
N CYS A 199 -5.37 48.11 17.56
CA CYS A 199 -4.70 47.22 16.62
C CYS A 199 -4.76 45.80 17.19
N ARG A 200 -5.52 44.94 16.53
CA ARG A 200 -5.61 43.51 16.84
C ARG A 200 -4.77 42.74 15.86
N ASP A 201 -4.04 41.78 16.40
CA ASP A 201 -3.25 40.84 15.63
C ASP A 201 -4.12 40.14 14.58
N ILE A 202 -3.57 39.95 13.39
CA ILE A 202 -4.20 39.16 12.34
C ILE A 202 -3.71 37.74 12.55
N ASP A 203 -4.58 36.85 13.02
CA ASP A 203 -4.23 35.44 13.13
C ASP A 203 -4.16 34.81 11.73
N GLU A 204 -2.96 34.77 11.14
CA GLU A 204 -2.78 34.23 9.80
C GLU A 204 -3.05 32.72 9.77
N CYS A 205 -2.87 32.02 10.89
CA CYS A 205 -3.19 30.60 10.97
C CYS A 205 -4.68 30.37 10.74
N GLU A 206 -5.54 31.19 11.34
CA GLU A 206 -6.99 31.10 11.13
C GLU A 206 -7.40 31.58 9.74
N VAL A 207 -6.82 32.68 9.26
CA VAL A 207 -7.12 33.23 7.92
C VAL A 207 -6.82 32.19 6.83
N TYR A 208 -5.62 31.61 6.81
CA TYR A 208 -5.23 30.64 5.78
C TYR A 208 -5.83 29.24 5.99
N ARG A 209 -6.28 28.90 7.20
CA ARG A 209 -7.03 27.65 7.44
C ARG A 209 -8.42 27.70 6.80
N LEU A 210 -9.02 28.88 6.71
CA LEU A 210 -10.38 29.08 6.21
C LEU A 210 -10.46 29.20 4.69
N ASP A 211 -9.44 29.75 4.03
CA ASP A 211 -9.51 30.08 2.60
C ASP A 211 -9.28 28.90 1.63
N GLY A 212 -9.04 27.68 2.13
CA GLY A 212 -8.80 26.50 1.28
C GLY A 212 -7.61 26.66 0.31
N GLY A 213 -6.78 27.68 0.54
CA GLY A 213 -5.56 27.96 -0.20
C GLY A 213 -4.45 26.95 0.10
N PRO A 214 -3.27 27.10 -0.54
CA PRO A 214 -2.12 26.27 -0.21
C PRO A 214 -1.84 26.38 1.29
N ARG A 215 -1.73 25.22 1.96
CA ARG A 215 -1.46 25.13 3.41
C ARG A 215 -0.32 26.08 3.79
N LEU A 216 -0.60 27.02 4.69
CA LEU A 216 0.37 28.04 5.15
C LEU A 216 1.63 27.39 5.74
N CYS A 217 1.42 26.33 6.51
CA CYS A 217 2.42 25.44 7.08
C CYS A 217 2.07 24.00 6.69
N VAL A 218 3.07 23.16 6.42
CA VAL A 218 2.82 21.73 6.12
C VAL A 218 2.15 21.02 7.28
N HIS A 219 2.49 21.39 8.52
CA HIS A 219 1.94 20.77 9.73
C HIS A 219 1.24 21.76 10.68
N GLN A 220 1.95 22.31 11.67
CA GLN A 220 1.36 23.18 12.68
C GLN A 220 1.66 24.64 12.36
N CYS A 221 0.63 25.47 12.34
CA CYS A 221 0.77 26.92 12.34
C CYS A 221 0.62 27.44 13.77
N VAL A 222 1.53 28.32 14.18
CA VAL A 222 1.50 28.96 15.49
C VAL A 222 1.43 30.46 15.27
N ASN A 223 0.32 31.06 15.71
CA ASN A 223 0.14 32.51 15.65
C ASN A 223 1.09 33.21 16.62
N VAL A 224 1.70 34.32 16.19
CA VAL A 224 2.69 35.11 16.93
C VAL A 224 2.30 36.58 16.78
N PRO A 225 2.57 37.46 17.75
CA PRO A 225 2.27 38.89 17.57
C PRO A 225 2.88 39.49 16.30
N GLY A 226 2.02 39.88 15.36
CA GLY A 226 2.33 40.50 14.07
C GLY A 226 2.75 39.53 12.97
N SER A 227 2.71 38.22 13.20
CA SER A 227 3.12 37.21 12.22
C SER A 227 2.69 35.79 12.61
N TYR A 228 3.11 34.81 11.84
CA TYR A 228 2.99 33.41 12.20
C TYR A 228 4.35 32.73 12.09
N ARG A 229 4.46 31.56 12.72
CA ARG A 229 5.55 30.63 12.44
C ARG A 229 5.02 29.22 12.28
N CYS A 230 5.67 28.45 11.42
CA CYS A 230 5.38 27.03 11.32
C CYS A 230 6.18 26.24 12.35
N ALA A 231 5.57 25.18 12.85
CA ALA A 231 6.18 24.22 13.75
C ALA A 231 5.98 22.81 13.19
N CYS A 232 7.01 22.00 13.35
CA CYS A 232 6.99 20.60 12.95
C CYS A 232 6.70 19.70 14.16
N PRO A 233 6.06 18.54 13.94
CA PRO A 233 5.83 17.58 14.99
C PRO A 233 7.15 16.97 15.47
N ARG A 234 7.11 16.23 16.57
CA ARG A 234 8.29 15.51 17.07
C ARG A 234 8.80 14.53 16.01
N GLY A 235 10.12 14.46 15.87
CA GLY A 235 10.79 13.66 14.84
C GLY A 235 10.96 14.37 13.49
N TYR A 236 10.61 15.65 13.40
CA TYR A 236 10.73 16.44 12.16
C TYR A 236 11.45 17.76 12.40
N ASN A 237 12.23 18.20 11.41
CA ASN A 237 12.88 19.51 11.37
C ASN A 237 12.16 20.45 10.41
N LEU A 238 12.12 21.75 10.77
CA LEU A 238 11.63 22.79 9.90
C LEU A 238 12.69 23.12 8.84
N LEU A 239 12.32 23.00 7.57
CA LEU A 239 13.17 23.32 6.43
C LEU A 239 13.47 24.83 6.35
N GLY A 240 14.46 25.19 5.53
CA GLY A 240 14.90 26.58 5.36
C GLY A 240 13.84 27.52 4.77
N ASP A 241 12.76 26.97 4.22
CA ASP A 241 11.58 27.73 3.77
C ASP A 241 10.70 28.21 4.93
N GLY A 242 10.96 27.73 6.16
CA GLY A 242 10.20 28.05 7.36
C GLY A 242 8.77 27.49 7.37
N LYS A 243 8.45 26.55 6.46
CA LYS A 243 7.08 26.04 6.25
C LYS A 243 6.99 24.52 6.13
N SER A 244 7.99 23.90 5.53
CA SER A 244 8.02 22.47 5.26
C SER A 244 8.70 21.71 6.39
N CYS A 245 8.26 20.48 6.61
CA CYS A 245 8.82 19.59 7.61
C CYS A 245 9.53 18.43 6.93
N GLU A 246 10.79 18.20 7.32
CA GLU A 246 11.58 17.04 6.89
C GLU A 246 11.75 16.08 8.06
N ASP A 247 11.57 14.79 7.79
CA ASP A 247 11.73 13.72 8.77
C ASP A 247 13.19 13.62 9.22
N ILE A 248 13.41 13.40 10.51
CA ILE A 248 14.74 13.20 11.07
C ILE A 248 15.09 11.73 10.88
N ASP A 249 15.97 11.42 9.93
CA ASP A 249 16.43 10.03 9.74
C ASP A 249 17.41 9.62 10.86
N GLU A 250 16.89 9.06 11.95
CA GLU A 250 17.72 8.63 13.08
C GLU A 250 18.58 7.41 12.73
N CYS A 251 18.21 6.66 11.68
CA CYS A 251 19.01 5.57 11.16
C CYS A 251 20.28 6.09 10.46
N ALA A 252 20.14 7.10 9.59
CA ALA A 252 21.26 7.74 8.90
C ALA A 252 22.17 8.53 9.86
N LEU A 253 21.58 9.19 10.85
CA LEU A 253 22.31 9.98 11.85
C LEU A 253 22.99 9.13 12.93
N SER A 254 22.83 7.81 12.91
CA SER A 254 23.29 6.90 13.98
C SER A 254 22.79 7.32 15.37
N GLN A 255 21.61 7.94 15.42
CA GLN A 255 20.90 8.32 16.66
C GLN A 255 19.85 7.27 17.05
N ASN A 256 19.82 6.15 16.34
CA ASN A 256 19.02 5.00 16.69
C ASN A 256 19.64 4.26 17.88
N ASN A 257 18.86 4.07 18.94
CA ASN A 257 19.30 3.34 20.14
C ASN A 257 19.03 1.82 20.00
N CYS A 258 19.29 1.28 18.81
CA CYS A 258 18.98 -0.11 18.46
C CYS A 258 19.99 -1.10 19.08
N THR A 259 19.49 -2.20 19.66
CA THR A 259 20.33 -3.27 20.22
C THR A 259 21.16 -3.95 19.13
N ARG A 260 22.36 -4.43 19.47
CA ARG A 260 23.22 -5.22 18.56
C ARG A 260 22.44 -6.40 17.96
N GLY A 261 22.48 -6.52 16.64
CA GLY A 261 21.80 -7.59 15.89
C GLY A 261 20.44 -7.21 15.31
N THR A 262 19.92 -6.02 15.63
CA THR A 262 18.73 -5.44 14.99
C THR A 262 19.14 -4.47 13.88
N THR A 263 18.27 -4.30 12.90
CA THR A 263 18.46 -3.33 11.82
C THR A 263 17.53 -2.15 12.04
N CYS A 264 18.04 -0.93 11.88
CA CYS A 264 17.23 0.28 11.97
C CYS A 264 16.44 0.49 10.67
N VAL A 265 15.14 0.77 10.80
CA VAL A 265 14.26 1.20 9.71
C VAL A 265 13.70 2.58 10.06
N ASN A 266 13.95 3.56 9.21
CA ASN A 266 13.42 4.91 9.40
C ASN A 266 11.92 4.95 9.11
N THR A 267 11.15 5.68 9.90
CA THR A 267 9.69 5.80 9.79
C THR A 267 9.26 7.26 9.94
N GLY A 268 8.09 7.63 9.45
CA GLY A 268 7.64 9.02 9.59
C GLY A 268 7.45 9.43 11.06
N GLY A 269 8.36 10.25 11.58
CA GLY A 269 8.40 10.76 12.95
C GLY A 269 9.24 9.95 13.93
N GLY A 270 10.05 8.99 13.45
CA GLY A 270 10.92 8.19 14.30
C GLY A 270 11.52 6.96 13.60
N PHE A 271 12.01 5.99 14.35
CA PHE A 271 12.58 4.76 13.79
C PHE A 271 12.07 3.50 14.47
N GLN A 272 12.21 2.37 13.78
CA GLN A 272 11.91 1.03 14.30
C GLN A 272 13.14 0.13 14.20
N CYS A 273 13.48 -0.53 15.30
CA CYS A 273 14.53 -1.55 15.32
C CYS A 273 13.92 -2.90 15.02
N VAL A 274 14.21 -3.47 13.86
CA VAL A 274 13.61 -4.73 13.40
C VAL A 274 14.63 -5.86 13.43
N SER A 275 14.18 -7.05 13.80
CA SER A 275 14.95 -8.29 13.73
C SER A 275 14.20 -9.29 12.87
N SER A 276 14.70 -9.53 11.66
CA SER A 276 14.19 -10.61 10.81
C SER A 276 14.81 -11.94 11.25
N GLU A 277 13.97 -12.94 11.46
CA GLU A 277 14.40 -14.29 11.79
C GLU A 277 13.90 -15.27 10.73
N CYS A 278 14.79 -16.16 10.29
CA CYS A 278 14.38 -17.22 9.40
C CYS A 278 13.47 -18.20 10.15
N PRO A 279 12.47 -18.81 9.48
CA PRO A 279 11.61 -19.79 10.12
C PRO A 279 12.41 -20.92 10.75
N GLN A 280 11.98 -21.37 11.92
CA GLN A 280 12.58 -22.49 12.62
C GLN A 280 12.53 -23.76 11.75
N SER A 281 13.53 -24.63 11.90
CA SER A 281 13.56 -25.89 11.16
C SER A 281 12.37 -26.77 11.54
N SER A 282 11.62 -27.21 10.53
CA SER A 282 10.44 -28.04 10.69
C SER A 282 10.54 -29.26 9.77
N GLY A 283 10.77 -30.43 10.37
CA GLY A 283 11.03 -31.67 9.64
C GLY A 283 12.23 -31.54 8.70
N ASN A 284 12.01 -31.81 7.40
CA ASN A 284 13.04 -31.72 6.36
C ASN A 284 13.24 -30.31 5.78
N ILE A 285 12.62 -29.29 6.38
CA ILE A 285 12.69 -27.90 5.91
C ILE A 285 13.57 -27.11 6.87
N SER A 286 14.63 -26.51 6.34
CA SER A 286 15.50 -25.60 7.07
C SER A 286 15.91 -24.42 6.19
N TYR A 287 16.17 -23.29 6.85
CA TYR A 287 16.54 -22.03 6.20
C TYR A 287 17.88 -21.53 6.76
N VAL A 288 18.65 -20.88 5.90
CA VAL A 288 19.85 -20.16 6.27
C VAL A 288 19.66 -18.67 5.97
N LYS A 289 20.14 -17.81 6.88
CA LYS A 289 20.11 -16.37 6.70
C LYS A 289 21.23 -15.96 5.75
N THR A 290 20.87 -15.49 4.55
CA THR A 290 21.84 -15.05 3.53
C THR A 290 22.10 -13.56 3.59
N SER A 291 21.18 -12.78 4.14
CA SER A 291 21.34 -11.34 4.41
C SER A 291 20.52 -10.91 5.63
N PRO A 292 20.67 -9.67 6.13
CA PRO A 292 19.81 -9.13 7.19
C PRO A 292 18.31 -9.17 6.87
N PHE A 293 17.91 -9.36 5.61
CA PHE A 293 16.51 -9.33 5.16
C PHE A 293 16.15 -10.50 4.25
N GLN A 294 16.99 -11.54 4.19
CA GLN A 294 16.76 -12.67 3.29
C GLN A 294 17.18 -14.00 3.92
N CYS A 295 16.32 -14.99 3.72
CA CYS A 295 16.56 -16.38 4.03
C CYS A 295 16.45 -17.22 2.77
N GLU A 296 17.32 -18.21 2.65
CA GLU A 296 17.27 -19.21 1.59
C GLU A 296 17.07 -20.60 2.20
N ARG A 297 16.22 -21.41 1.56
CA ARG A 297 15.95 -22.77 1.98
C ARG A 297 17.13 -23.66 1.61
N ASN A 298 17.55 -24.51 2.54
CA ASN A 298 18.54 -25.54 2.25
C ASN A 298 18.00 -26.57 1.22
N PRO A 299 18.89 -27.29 0.51
CA PRO A 299 18.49 -28.33 -0.44
C PRO A 299 17.52 -29.34 0.16
N CYS A 300 16.44 -29.64 -0.58
CA CYS A 300 15.41 -30.59 -0.14
C CYS A 300 15.81 -32.03 -0.45
N PRO A 301 15.50 -33.00 0.44
CA PRO A 301 15.52 -34.41 0.08
C PRO A 301 14.54 -34.70 -1.07
N MET A 302 14.93 -35.58 -2.00
CA MET A 302 14.16 -35.89 -3.22
C MET A 302 12.71 -36.33 -2.94
N ASP A 303 12.48 -37.04 -1.84
CA ASP A 303 11.16 -37.59 -1.50
C ASP A 303 10.26 -36.58 -0.75
N SER A 304 10.80 -35.41 -0.36
CA SER A 304 10.07 -34.46 0.47
C SER A 304 9.28 -33.45 -0.36
N ARG A 305 8.08 -33.86 -0.79
CA ARG A 305 7.15 -32.97 -1.50
C ARG A 305 6.84 -31.67 -0.73
N ALA A 306 6.70 -31.76 0.60
CA ALA A 306 6.47 -30.59 1.45
C ALA A 306 7.63 -29.58 1.38
N CYS A 307 8.89 -30.04 1.39
CA CYS A 307 10.05 -29.17 1.26
C CYS A 307 10.13 -28.52 -0.12
N HIS A 308 9.85 -29.28 -1.19
CA HIS A 308 9.84 -28.74 -2.54
C HIS A 308 8.79 -27.64 -2.72
N HIS A 309 7.61 -27.74 -2.09
CA HIS A 309 6.58 -26.70 -2.11
C HIS A 309 6.80 -25.56 -1.11
N ALA A 310 7.71 -25.69 -0.16
CA ALA A 310 8.06 -24.61 0.74
C ALA A 310 8.65 -23.42 -0.05
N PRO A 311 8.65 -22.20 0.50
CA PRO A 311 9.37 -21.08 -0.12
C PRO A 311 10.85 -21.41 -0.29
N LYS A 312 11.40 -21.18 -1.48
CA LYS A 312 12.83 -21.27 -1.77
C LYS A 312 13.58 -20.10 -1.16
N THR A 313 13.01 -18.90 -1.27
CA THR A 313 13.51 -17.70 -0.59
C THR A 313 12.40 -17.06 0.22
N ILE A 314 12.79 -16.46 1.33
CA ILE A 314 11.93 -15.61 2.16
C ILE A 314 12.64 -14.27 2.29
N SER A 315 11.97 -13.18 1.93
CA SER A 315 12.49 -11.83 2.06
C SER A 315 11.63 -11.00 3.01
N PHE A 316 12.25 -10.09 3.73
CA PHE A 316 11.60 -9.22 4.72
C PHE A 316 11.69 -7.78 4.24
N HIS A 317 10.54 -7.11 4.15
CA HIS A 317 10.43 -5.74 3.66
C HIS A 317 9.70 -4.89 4.68
N TYR A 318 10.18 -3.68 4.89
CA TYR A 318 9.63 -2.75 5.85
C TYR A 318 9.26 -1.46 5.13
N LEU A 319 7.98 -1.11 5.12
CA LEU A 319 7.43 0.01 4.35
C LEU A 319 6.87 1.07 5.31
N PRO A 320 7.57 2.19 5.53
CA PRO A 320 7.00 3.33 6.24
C PRO A 320 6.01 4.06 5.31
N LEU A 321 4.77 4.22 5.76
CA LEU A 321 3.70 4.92 5.02
C LEU A 321 3.05 6.00 5.89
N PRO A 322 2.59 7.11 5.28
CA PRO A 322 1.74 8.07 5.97
C PRO A 322 0.32 7.51 6.17
N SER A 323 -0.41 8.14 7.10
CA SER A 323 -1.84 7.91 7.31
C SER A 323 -2.65 8.45 6.13
N ASN A 324 -3.81 7.85 5.85
CA ASN A 324 -4.79 8.32 4.87
C ASN A 324 -4.25 8.45 3.43
N LEU A 325 -3.31 7.58 3.07
CA LEU A 325 -2.82 7.45 1.70
C LEU A 325 -4.00 7.27 0.73
N ILE A 326 -3.97 8.00 -0.39
CA ILE A 326 -5.00 7.92 -1.42
C ILE A 326 -5.01 6.49 -2.00
N THR A 327 -6.18 5.89 -2.14
CA THR A 327 -6.34 4.55 -2.72
C THR A 327 -7.09 4.59 -4.05
N PRO A 328 -6.81 3.67 -4.99
CA PRO A 328 -5.84 2.58 -4.89
C PRO A 328 -4.38 3.03 -5.13
N THR A 329 -3.43 2.52 -4.33
CA THR A 329 -1.99 2.84 -4.49
C THR A 329 -1.12 1.58 -4.51
N PRO A 330 -0.28 1.36 -5.55
CA PRO A 330 0.68 0.27 -5.58
C PRO A 330 1.82 0.53 -4.57
N LEU A 331 2.02 -0.39 -3.63
CA LEU A 331 3.02 -0.24 -2.56
C LEU A 331 4.26 -1.09 -2.77
N PHE A 332 4.12 -2.26 -3.40
CA PHE A 332 5.21 -3.21 -3.53
C PHE A 332 5.09 -3.98 -4.84
N ARG A 333 6.24 -4.25 -5.47
CA ARG A 333 6.32 -5.01 -6.73
C ARG A 333 7.20 -6.24 -6.57
N MET A 334 6.72 -7.36 -7.08
CA MET A 334 7.49 -8.60 -7.22
C MET A 334 7.69 -8.87 -8.70
N ALA A 335 8.95 -9.06 -9.11
CA ALA A 335 9.28 -9.44 -10.47
C ALA A 335 10.43 -10.44 -10.49
N THR A 336 10.50 -11.26 -11.54
CA THR A 336 11.70 -12.07 -11.80
C THR A 336 12.67 -11.28 -12.67
N ALA A 337 13.97 -11.38 -12.36
CA ALA A 337 15.00 -10.92 -13.29
C ALA A 337 15.19 -12.01 -14.36
N SER A 338 14.68 -11.77 -15.57
CA SER A 338 15.00 -12.63 -16.71
C SER A 338 16.48 -12.48 -17.07
N ALA A 339 17.27 -13.52 -16.80
CA ALA A 339 18.67 -13.53 -17.23
C ALA A 339 18.75 -13.47 -18.77
N PRO A 340 19.66 -12.67 -19.35
CA PRO A 340 19.83 -12.63 -20.80
C PRO A 340 20.09 -14.03 -21.37
N GLY A 341 19.26 -14.47 -22.32
CA GLY A 341 19.45 -15.76 -23.02
C GLY A 341 18.85 -16.99 -22.35
N ARG A 342 18.15 -16.88 -21.21
CA ARG A 342 17.28 -17.95 -20.69
C ARG A 342 15.82 -17.59 -20.95
N PRO A 343 15.00 -18.48 -21.53
CA PRO A 343 13.56 -18.30 -21.45
C PRO A 343 13.22 -18.26 -19.95
N GLY A 344 12.78 -17.10 -19.46
CA GLY A 344 12.29 -16.96 -18.09
C GLY A 344 11.10 -17.92 -17.86
N PRO A 345 10.62 -18.05 -16.62
CA PRO A 345 9.46 -18.90 -16.34
C PRO A 345 8.28 -18.50 -17.27
N ASP A 346 7.66 -19.51 -17.90
CA ASP A 346 6.54 -19.30 -18.83
C ASP A 346 5.33 -18.69 -18.11
N SER A 347 5.20 -18.94 -16.80
CA SER A 347 4.09 -18.46 -16.00
C SER A 347 4.47 -18.17 -14.56
N LEU A 348 4.15 -16.96 -14.12
CA LEU A 348 4.18 -16.55 -12.71
C LEU A 348 2.76 -16.48 -12.15
N ARG A 349 2.63 -16.87 -10.88
CA ARG A 349 1.43 -16.66 -10.07
C ARG A 349 1.79 -15.87 -8.83
N PHE A 350 0.91 -14.94 -8.48
CA PHE A 350 1.07 -14.08 -7.32
C PHE A 350 -0.14 -14.25 -6.39
N GLY A 351 0.08 -14.16 -5.09
CA GLY A 351 -0.99 -14.27 -4.11
C GLY A 351 -0.63 -13.62 -2.77
N ILE A 352 -1.67 -13.30 -2.00
CA ILE A 352 -1.55 -13.00 -0.58
C ILE A 352 -1.75 -14.32 0.17
N VAL A 353 -0.78 -14.73 0.97
CA VAL A 353 -0.76 -16.04 1.65
C VAL A 353 -0.89 -15.94 3.16
N GLY A 354 -0.81 -14.73 3.71
CA GLY A 354 -0.92 -14.47 5.14
C GLY A 354 -0.94 -12.98 5.46
N GLY A 355 -1.13 -12.67 6.74
CA GLY A 355 -1.21 -11.30 7.25
C GLY A 355 -2.37 -11.10 8.21
N ASN A 356 -2.31 -10.02 8.98
CA ASN A 356 -3.29 -9.70 10.03
C ASN A 356 -4.42 -8.78 9.56
N ASN A 357 -4.42 -8.33 8.30
CA ASN A 357 -5.35 -7.30 7.83
C ASN A 357 -5.98 -7.61 6.45
N ARG A 358 -6.84 -8.63 6.42
CA ARG A 358 -7.59 -9.01 5.21
C ARG A 358 -8.44 -7.84 4.71
N GLY A 359 -8.47 -7.65 3.40
CA GLY A 359 -9.33 -6.65 2.76
C GLY A 359 -8.67 -5.32 2.39
N HIS A 360 -7.56 -4.94 3.03
CA HIS A 360 -6.87 -3.68 2.74
C HIS A 360 -5.94 -3.73 1.53
N PHE A 361 -5.47 -4.92 1.19
CA PHE A 361 -4.54 -5.14 0.10
C PHE A 361 -5.07 -6.15 -0.90
N VAL A 362 -4.69 -5.96 -2.15
CA VAL A 362 -4.89 -6.92 -3.23
C VAL A 362 -3.57 -7.15 -3.95
N MET A 363 -3.36 -8.39 -4.39
CA MET A 363 -2.24 -8.73 -5.24
C MET A 363 -2.73 -8.86 -6.69
N GLN A 364 -2.25 -8.00 -7.57
CA GLN A 364 -2.66 -7.97 -8.97
C GLN A 364 -1.46 -8.17 -9.89
N ARG A 365 -1.65 -8.91 -10.97
CA ARG A 365 -0.64 -9.06 -12.03
C ARG A 365 -0.65 -7.83 -12.93
N SER A 366 0.48 -7.13 -13.01
CA SER A 366 0.65 -5.92 -13.83
C SER A 366 1.07 -6.29 -15.26
N ASP A 367 2.02 -7.21 -15.39
CA ASP A 367 2.48 -7.72 -16.69
C ASP A 367 2.79 -9.23 -16.61
N ARG A 368 3.47 -9.80 -17.62
CA ARG A 368 3.79 -11.24 -17.60
C ARG A 368 4.79 -11.64 -16.50
N GLN A 369 5.62 -10.74 -16.03
CA GLN A 369 6.72 -10.98 -15.11
C GLN A 369 6.56 -10.26 -13.76
N THR A 370 5.56 -9.40 -13.60
CA THR A 370 5.42 -8.47 -12.48
C THR A 370 4.05 -8.61 -11.81
N GLY A 371 4.08 -8.73 -10.48
CA GLY A 371 2.93 -8.65 -9.60
C GLY A 371 3.06 -7.44 -8.66
N GLU A 372 1.94 -6.78 -8.40
CA GLU A 372 1.85 -5.57 -7.58
C GLU A 372 0.92 -5.81 -6.38
N LEU A 373 1.41 -5.44 -5.21
CA LEU A 373 0.61 -5.32 -4.01
C LEU A 373 0.04 -3.90 -3.96
N ILE A 374 -1.29 -3.81 -4.01
CA ILE A 374 -2.02 -2.55 -4.10
C ILE A 374 -2.83 -2.36 -2.82
N LEU A 375 -2.68 -1.19 -2.20
CA LEU A 375 -3.54 -0.74 -1.11
C LEU A 375 -4.87 -0.26 -1.69
N VAL A 376 -5.97 -0.89 -1.30
CA VAL A 376 -7.32 -0.60 -1.80
C VAL A 376 -8.22 0.09 -0.78
N GLN A 377 -7.83 0.08 0.50
CA GLN A 377 -8.52 0.81 1.56
C GLN A 377 -7.51 1.65 2.35
N SER A 378 -7.86 2.90 2.65
CA SER A 378 -6.97 3.80 3.39
C SER A 378 -6.66 3.25 4.78
N LEU A 379 -5.45 3.55 5.25
CA LEU A 379 -4.96 3.11 6.56
C LEU A 379 -4.84 4.33 7.47
N LYS A 380 -5.37 4.22 8.68
CA LYS A 380 -5.25 5.27 9.70
C LYS A 380 -4.17 4.89 10.71
N GLY A 381 -3.15 5.73 10.87
CA GLY A 381 -2.11 5.48 11.87
C GLY A 381 -2.47 5.96 13.28
N PRO A 382 -1.61 5.68 14.28
CA PRO A 382 -0.42 4.84 14.19
C PRO A 382 -0.77 3.35 14.29
N GLN A 383 -0.30 2.54 13.35
CA GLN A 383 -0.45 1.08 13.41
C GLN A 383 0.63 0.34 12.61
N THR A 384 0.87 -0.92 12.96
CA THR A 384 1.76 -1.82 12.20
C THR A 384 0.94 -2.94 11.59
N ILE A 385 1.09 -3.15 10.29
CA ILE A 385 0.32 -4.13 9.53
C ILE A 385 1.27 -5.10 8.86
N GLU A 386 0.90 -6.37 8.82
CA GLU A 386 1.70 -7.42 8.18
C GLU A 386 0.92 -8.04 7.03
N VAL A 387 1.59 -8.18 5.89
CA VAL A 387 1.06 -8.85 4.70
C VAL A 387 2.14 -9.73 4.09
N ASP A 388 1.82 -11.02 3.97
CA ASP A 388 2.70 -12.01 3.38
C ASP A 388 2.23 -12.28 1.96
N VAL A 389 3.09 -12.00 0.98
CA VAL A 389 2.81 -12.22 -0.45
C VAL A 389 3.76 -13.26 -1.03
N ASP A 390 3.27 -14.07 -1.96
CA ASP A 390 4.08 -15.04 -2.66
C ASP A 390 4.12 -14.84 -4.17
N MET A 391 5.21 -15.31 -4.76
CA MET A 391 5.39 -15.48 -6.20
C MET A 391 5.77 -16.94 -6.45
N SER A 392 4.93 -17.64 -7.22
CA SER A 392 5.15 -19.03 -7.62
C SER A 392 5.49 -19.11 -9.10
N GLU A 393 6.59 -19.81 -9.41
CA GLU A 393 7.13 -19.97 -10.76
C GLU A 393 6.72 -21.32 -11.35
N TYR A 394 6.34 -21.30 -12.63
CA TYR A 394 5.97 -22.49 -13.39
C TYR A 394 6.69 -22.49 -14.75
N LEU A 395 7.18 -23.67 -15.13
CA LEU A 395 7.74 -23.98 -16.45
C LEU A 395 6.97 -25.18 -16.99
N ASP A 396 6.41 -25.10 -18.19
CA ASP A 396 5.58 -26.17 -18.78
C ASP A 396 4.46 -26.70 -17.83
N ARG A 397 3.82 -25.79 -17.09
CA ARG A 397 2.81 -26.08 -16.04
C ARG A 397 3.34 -26.86 -14.82
N ALA A 398 4.62 -27.20 -14.76
CA ALA A 398 5.26 -27.78 -13.60
C ALA A 398 5.75 -26.69 -12.65
N PHE A 399 5.42 -26.82 -11.37
CA PHE A 399 5.90 -25.93 -10.31
C PHE A 399 7.43 -26.02 -10.20
N GLN A 400 8.10 -24.86 -10.21
CA GLN A 400 9.55 -24.76 -10.12
C GLN A 400 9.99 -24.29 -8.74
N ALA A 401 9.49 -23.14 -8.32
CA ALA A 401 9.87 -22.50 -7.07
C ALA A 401 8.76 -21.58 -6.55
N LYS A 402 8.83 -21.28 -5.24
CA LYS A 402 7.99 -20.30 -4.58
C LYS A 402 8.88 -19.32 -3.83
N HIS A 403 8.57 -18.05 -3.92
CA HIS A 403 9.26 -16.96 -3.24
C HIS A 403 8.26 -16.28 -2.32
N LEU A 404 8.61 -16.09 -1.06
CA LEU A 404 7.78 -15.43 -0.07
C LEU A 404 8.38 -14.06 0.28
N SER A 405 7.55 -13.03 0.30
CA SER A 405 7.90 -11.71 0.83
C SER A 405 7.00 -11.41 2.01
N LYS A 406 7.62 -11.25 3.19
CA LYS A 406 6.97 -10.79 4.41
C LYS A 406 7.10 -9.27 4.44
N ILE A 407 5.99 -8.56 4.35
CA ILE A 407 5.96 -7.11 4.26
C ILE A 407 5.33 -6.57 5.54
N THR A 408 6.10 -5.80 6.28
CA THR A 408 5.66 -5.07 7.48
C THR A 408 5.50 -3.60 7.11
N VAL A 409 4.28 -3.09 7.25
CA VAL A 409 3.92 -1.71 6.94
C VAL A 409 3.81 -0.93 8.25
N PHE A 410 4.59 0.14 8.39
CA PHE A 410 4.53 1.06 9.51
C PHE A 410 3.72 2.29 9.10
N VAL A 411 2.48 2.40 9.58
CA VAL A 411 1.61 3.54 9.28
C VAL A 411 1.85 4.63 10.32
N SER A 412 2.37 5.77 9.88
CA SER A 412 2.61 6.94 10.73
C SER A 412 1.29 7.56 11.20
N ALA A 413 1.31 8.27 12.33
CA ALA A 413 0.15 9.02 12.81
C ALA A 413 -0.16 10.27 11.95
N TYR A 414 0.76 10.64 11.06
CA TYR A 414 0.67 11.86 10.25
C TYR A 414 0.31 11.55 8.79
N GLU A 415 -0.29 12.52 8.09
CA GLU A 415 -0.89 12.36 6.75
C GLU A 415 0.00 12.89 5.60
N PHE A 416 1.32 13.00 5.80
CA PHE A 416 2.23 13.69 4.86
C PHE A 416 2.24 13.14 3.44
#